data_AF-A0A933R7E0-F1
#
_entry.id   AF-A0A933R7E0-F1
#
_cell.length_a   1.000
_cell.length_b   1.000
_cell.length_c   1.000
_cell.angle_alpha   90.00
_cell.angle_beta   90.00
_cell.angle_gamma   90.00
#
_symmetry.space_group_name_H-M   'P 1'
#
loop_
_entity.id
_entity.type
_entity.pdbx_description
1 polymer ?
#
loop_
_entity_poly.entity_id
_entity_poly.type
_entity_poly.pdbx_seq_one_letter_code
_entity_poly.pdbx_strand_id
1 'polypeptide(L)' 'NLVGNGPQVLRDIDLLGNDFGMGNPGTCGKDGQGVPVGDGQPTLRVKALTIGGTAA' A
#
# COMPACT_ATOMS: atom_id res chain seq x y z
N ASN A 1 -6.80 -6.84 6.95
CA ASN A 1 -7.57 -6.84 5.69
C ASN A 1 -7.99 -5.44 5.34
N LEU A 2 -7.43 -4.88 4.26
CA LEU A 2 -7.77 -3.57 3.73
C LEU A 2 -8.25 -3.75 2.28
N VAL A 3 -9.27 -3.03 1.86
CA VAL A 3 -9.77 -3.07 0.47
C VAL A 3 -10.19 -1.68 0.00
N GLY A 4 -9.98 -1.39 -1.28
CA GLY A 4 -10.35 -0.13 -1.90
C GLY A 4 -10.14 -0.12 -3.41
N ASN A 5 -10.66 0.92 -4.08
CA ASN A 5 -10.41 1.16 -5.50
C ASN A 5 -9.06 1.89 -5.66
N GLY A 6 -8.08 1.27 -6.33
CA GLY A 6 -6.71 1.80 -6.43
C GLY A 6 -6.62 3.28 -6.86
N PRO A 7 -7.18 3.67 -8.02
CA PRO A 7 -7.17 5.07 -8.45
C PRO A 7 -7.84 6.04 -7.46
N GLN A 8 -8.90 5.63 -6.78
CA GLN A 8 -9.55 6.47 -5.78
C GLN A 8 -8.70 6.61 -4.52
N VAL A 9 -8.13 5.51 -4.02
CA VAL A 9 -7.24 5.51 -2.85
C VAL A 9 -6.03 6.42 -3.07
N LEU A 10 -5.43 6.40 -4.25
CA LEU A 10 -4.31 7.29 -4.59
C LEU A 10 -4.72 8.76 -4.57
N ARG A 11 -5.92 9.11 -5.02
CA ARG A 11 -6.47 10.48 -4.93
C ARG A 11 -6.84 10.88 -3.51
N ASP A 12 -7.09 9.91 -2.64
CA ASP A 12 -7.46 10.13 -1.23
C ASP A 12 -6.25 10.22 -0.29
N ILE A 13 -5.03 10.12 -0.81
CA ILE A 13 -3.82 10.47 -0.08
C ILE A 13 -3.77 11.99 0.06
N ASP A 14 -3.79 12.50 1.29
CA ASP A 14 -3.87 13.93 1.57
C ASP A 14 -2.72 14.48 2.44
N LEU A 15 -1.87 13.61 2.98
CA LEU A 15 -0.62 13.97 3.65
C LEU A 15 0.49 12.99 3.28
N LEU A 16 1.70 13.53 3.13
CA LEU A 16 2.94 12.80 2.92
C LEU A 16 3.98 13.25 3.96
N GLY A 17 4.70 12.28 4.52
CA GLY A 17 5.87 12.48 5.35
C GLY A 17 7.11 12.81 4.51
N ASN A 18 8.17 13.25 5.20
CA ASN A 18 9.48 13.56 4.64
C ASN A 18 10.51 12.42 4.85
N ASP A 19 10.02 11.21 5.10
CA ASP A 19 10.73 10.04 5.61
C ASP A 19 10.72 8.89 4.59
N PHE A 20 10.96 9.19 3.32
CA PHE A 20 10.97 8.16 2.27
C PHE A 20 11.96 7.04 2.59
N GLY A 21 11.49 5.79 2.53
CA GLY A 21 12.31 4.60 2.69
C GLY A 21 11.94 3.50 1.70
N MET A 22 12.91 2.66 1.40
CA MET A 22 12.69 1.41 0.68
C MET A 22 12.36 0.30 1.68
N GLY A 23 11.41 -0.56 1.30
CA GLY A 23 11.13 -1.79 2.02
C GLY A 23 12.22 -2.84 1.82
N ASN A 24 12.11 -3.94 2.56
CA ASN A 24 12.91 -5.12 2.28
C ASN A 24 12.52 -5.70 0.91
N PRO A 25 13.46 -6.27 0.13
CA PRO A 25 13.12 -6.94 -1.12
C PRO A 25 12.01 -7.97 -0.94
N GLY A 26 11.03 -7.93 -1.84
CA GLY A 26 9.90 -8.84 -1.88
C GLY A 26 9.88 -9.67 -3.16
N THR A 27 8.82 -10.45 -3.34
CA THR A 27 8.58 -11.23 -4.56
C THR A 27 7.27 -10.77 -5.20
N CYS A 28 7.32 -10.34 -6.46
CA CYS A 28 6.12 -10.07 -7.25
C CYS A 28 5.69 -11.33 -7.99
N GLY A 29 4.39 -11.67 -7.88
CA GLY A 29 3.79 -12.81 -8.55
C GLY A 29 2.93 -12.40 -9.74
N LYS A 30 3.10 -13.05 -10.90
CA LYS A 30 2.20 -12.91 -12.05
C LYS A 30 2.16 -14.20 -12.87
N ASP A 31 0.95 -14.70 -13.14
CA ASP A 31 0.72 -15.91 -13.96
C ASP A 31 1.58 -17.11 -13.54
N GLY A 32 1.74 -17.31 -12.22
CA GLY A 32 2.55 -18.38 -11.62
C GLY A 32 4.06 -18.11 -11.54
N GLN A 33 4.55 -17.01 -12.11
CA GLN A 33 5.95 -16.60 -12.02
C GLN A 33 6.17 -15.72 -10.79
N GLY A 34 7.29 -15.91 -10.10
CA GLY A 34 7.75 -15.05 -9.00
C GLY A 34 9.08 -14.40 -9.35
N VAL A 35 9.19 -13.08 -9.19
CA VAL A 35 10.44 -12.33 -9.43
C VAL A 35 10.80 -11.44 -8.24
N PRO A 36 12.10 -11.26 -7.91
CA PRO A 36 12.52 -10.32 -6.88
C PRO A 36 12.16 -8.89 -7.28
N VAL A 37 11.56 -8.13 -6.36
CA VAL A 37 11.20 -6.72 -6.55
C VAL A 37 11.49 -5.91 -5.29
N GLY A 38 11.50 -4.59 -5.41
CA GLY A 38 11.50 -3.67 -4.28
C GLY A 38 10.29 -2.74 -4.33
N ASP A 39 9.89 -2.24 -3.18
CA ASP A 39 8.87 -1.21 -2.99
C ASP A 39 9.39 -0.13 -2.02
N GLY A 40 8.75 1.04 -2.03
CA GLY A 40 9.16 2.16 -1.21
C GLY A 40 8.13 3.27 -1.18
N GLN A 41 8.01 3.92 -0.03
CA GLN A 41 7.09 5.03 0.22
C GLN A 41 7.56 5.82 1.44
N PRO A 42 7.19 7.11 1.57
CA PRO A 42 7.23 7.78 2.86
C PRO A 42 6.05 7.32 3.72
N THR A 43 6.00 7.79 4.97
CA THR A 43 4.74 7.77 5.72
C THR A 43 3.69 8.56 4.93
N LEU A 44 2.47 8.02 4.80
CA LEU A 44 1.37 8.68 4.09
C LEU A 44 0.05 8.50 4.81
N ARG A 45 -0.88 9.44 4.64
CA ARG A 45 -2.25 9.34 5.15
C ARG A 45 -3.22 9.16 3.99
N VAL A 46 -4.02 8.10 4.05
CA VAL A 46 -5.21 7.93 3.22
C VAL A 46 -6.43 8.37 4.05
N LYS A 47 -7.24 9.31 3.55
CA LYS A 47 -8.40 9.85 4.29
C LYS A 47 -9.38 8.78 4.76
N ALA A 48 -9.63 7.78 3.92
CA ALA A 48 -10.55 6.68 4.22
C ALA A 48 -10.15 5.40 3.47
N LEU A 49 -10.28 4.26 4.14
CA LEU A 49 -10.09 2.94 3.56
C LEU A 49 -10.93 1.92 4.35
N THR A 50 -11.48 0.91 3.67
CA THR A 50 -12.30 -0.11 4.34
C THR A 50 -11.41 -1.05 5.15
N ILE A 51 -11.70 -1.16 6.45
CA ILE A 51 -11.03 -2.05 7.39
C ILE A 51 -11.88 -3.30 7.61
N GLY A 52 -11.41 -4.46 7.16
CA GLY A 52 -12.08 -5.75 7.34
C GLY A 52 -11.84 -6.36 8.73
N GLY A 53 -12.20 -5.63 9.78
CA GLY A 53 -12.11 -6.08 11.17
C GLY A 53 -13.35 -6.87 11.62
N THR A 54 -13.24 -7.55 12.77
CA THR A 54 -14.34 -8.32 13.41
C THR A 54 -14.66 -7.82 14.81
N ALA A 55 -14.19 -6.62 15.17
CA ALA A 55 -14.49 -6.03 16.47
C ALA A 55 -16.00 -5.72 16.57
N ALA A 56 -16.58 -6.06 17.73
CA ALA A 56 -17.95 -5.69 18.10
C ALA A 56 -18.03 -4.22 18.53
#